data_AF-A0A1A8ECF8-F1
#
_entry.id   AF-A0A1A8ECF8-F1
#
_cell.length_a   1.000
_cell.length_b   1.000
_cell.length_c   1.000
_cell.angle_alpha   90.00
_cell.angle_beta   90.00
_cell.angle_gamma   90.00
#
_symmetry.space_group_name_H-M   'P 1'
#
loop_
_entity.id
_entity.type
_entity.pdbx_description
1 polymer ?
#
loop_
_entity_poly.entity_id
_entity_poly.type
_entity_poly.pdbx_seq_one_letter_code
_entity_poly.pdbx_strand_id
1 'polypeptide(L)'
;MFFLWAPVSLFLSFVISHTWSVQMSWDTWRTEPRNQGDEFEKPNSQPHIVFILVDDQGFRDVGYHGSEIKTPTLDRLAAQGVKLE
;
A
#
# COMPACT_ATOMS: atom_id res chain seq x y z
N MET A 1 -7.83 47.57 -30.21
CA MET A 1 -7.29 46.19 -30.22
C MET A 1 -7.44 45.57 -28.82
N PHE A 2 -8.68 45.32 -28.37
CA PHE A 2 -8.98 44.85 -27.00
C PHE A 2 -10.04 43.72 -26.94
N PHE A 3 -10.53 43.24 -28.08
CA PHE A 3 -11.69 42.32 -28.13
C PHE A 3 -11.33 40.84 -28.35
N LEU A 4 -10.04 40.47 -28.35
CA LEU A 4 -9.61 39.07 -28.59
C LEU A 4 -9.18 38.28 -27.34
N TRP A 5 -9.16 38.89 -26.16
CA TRP A 5 -8.57 38.28 -24.94
C TRP A 5 -9.59 37.80 -23.88
N ALA A 6 -10.86 38.19 -24.01
CA ALA A 6 -11.93 37.75 -23.11
C ALA A 6 -12.20 36.22 -23.13
N PRO A 7 -12.19 35.50 -24.28
CA PRO A 7 -12.57 34.08 -24.27
C PRO A 7 -11.48 33.17 -23.68
N VAL A 8 -10.19 33.55 -23.81
CA VAL A 8 -9.07 32.76 -23.27
C VAL A 8 -9.06 32.78 -21.74
N SER A 9 -9.39 33.92 -21.13
CA SER A 9 -9.39 34.07 -19.67
C SER A 9 -10.54 33.30 -18.99
N LEU A 10 -11.71 33.22 -19.64
CA LEU A 10 -12.85 32.45 -19.14
C LEU A 10 -12.58 30.94 -19.21
N PHE A 11 -11.92 30.48 -20.27
CA PHE A 11 -11.55 29.06 -20.42
C PHE A 11 -10.46 28.64 -19.43
N LEU A 12 -9.44 29.49 -19.22
CA LEU A 12 -8.39 29.22 -18.24
C LEU A 12 -8.94 29.19 -16.80
N SER A 13 -9.86 30.10 -16.47
CA SER A 13 -10.52 30.15 -15.16
C SER A 13 -11.38 28.91 -14.89
N PHE A 14 -12.05 28.37 -15.91
CA PHE A 14 -12.84 27.14 -15.80
C PHE A 14 -11.94 25.91 -15.55
N VAL A 15 -10.83 25.78 -16.28
CA VAL A 15 -9.88 24.67 -16.11
C VAL A 15 -9.16 24.74 -14.75
N ILE A 16 -8.77 25.94 -14.31
CA ILE A 16 -8.15 26.15 -13.00
C ILE A 16 -9.16 25.84 -11.87
N SER A 17 -10.43 26.23 -11.99
CA SER A 17 -11.43 25.94 -10.96
C SER A 17 -11.59 24.43 -10.65
N HIS A 18 -11.47 23.56 -11.66
CA HIS A 18 -11.62 22.12 -11.49
C HIS A 18 -10.41 21.43 -10.83
N THR A 19 -9.19 21.93 -11.07
CA THR A 19 -7.99 21.36 -10.44
C THR A 19 -7.85 21.79 -8.98
N TRP A 20 -8.25 23.02 -8.65
CA TRP A 20 -8.25 23.51 -7.28
C TRP A 20 -9.33 22.86 -6.42
N SER A 21 -10.50 22.53 -6.98
CA SER A 21 -11.56 21.81 -6.25
C SER A 21 -11.12 20.41 -5.82
N VAL A 22 -10.43 19.66 -6.71
CA VAL A 22 -9.88 18.35 -6.38
C VAL A 22 -8.78 18.48 -5.33
N GLN A 23 -7.85 19.43 -5.49
CA GLN A 23 -6.78 19.66 -4.52
C GLN A 23 -7.33 20.05 -3.13
N MET A 24 -8.31 20.95 -3.07
CA MET A 24 -8.96 21.34 -1.82
C MET A 24 -9.75 20.20 -1.17
N SER A 25 -10.37 19.31 -1.95
CA SER A 25 -11.00 18.10 -1.43
C SER A 25 -9.95 17.21 -0.74
N TRP A 26 -8.79 16.98 -1.37
CA TRP A 26 -7.70 16.21 -0.77
C TRP A 26 -7.09 16.87 0.48
N ASP A 27 -6.99 18.20 0.52
CA ASP A 27 -6.49 18.94 1.68
C ASP A 27 -7.50 18.92 2.85
N THR A 28 -8.80 18.95 2.55
CA THR A 28 -9.88 18.89 3.55
C THR A 28 -9.92 17.51 4.21
N TRP A 29 -9.82 16.43 3.43
CA TRP A 29 -9.74 15.06 3.96
C TRP A 29 -8.51 14.80 4.84
N ARG A 30 -7.42 15.56 4.66
CA ARG A 30 -6.20 15.44 5.47
C ARG A 30 -6.24 16.23 6.77
N THR A 31 -7.13 17.21 6.89
CA THR A 31 -7.10 18.20 7.99
C THR A 31 -8.26 18.08 8.97
N GLU A 32 -9.23 17.17 8.75
CA GLU A 32 -10.26 16.91 9.75
C GLU A 32 -9.64 16.34 11.04
N PRO A 33 -9.80 17.02 12.18
CA PRO A 33 -9.37 16.49 13.47
C PRO A 33 -10.27 15.31 13.81
N ARG A 34 -9.69 14.10 13.80
CA ARG A 34 -10.35 12.90 14.34
C ARG A 34 -10.73 13.21 15.79
N ASN A 35 -12.02 13.13 16.11
CA ASN A 35 -12.55 13.29 17.47
C ASN A 35 -11.70 12.51 18.47
N GLN A 36 -10.97 13.22 19.33
CA GLN A 36 -10.10 12.70 20.40
C GLN A 36 -10.91 12.27 21.63
N GLY A 37 -11.97 11.50 21.42
CA GLY A 37 -12.74 10.85 22.49
C GLY A 37 -12.59 9.34 22.29
N ASP A 38 -11.91 8.69 23.22
CA ASP A 38 -11.57 7.26 23.22
C ASP A 38 -10.39 6.84 22.30
N GLU A 39 -9.25 7.53 22.40
CA GLU A 39 -7.97 6.92 21.99
C GLU A 39 -7.56 5.86 23.01
N PHE A 40 -8.17 4.67 22.94
CA PHE A 40 -7.44 3.47 23.34
C PHE A 40 -6.11 3.49 22.57
N GLU A 41 -4.97 3.44 23.26
CA GLU A 41 -3.67 3.31 22.61
C GLU A 41 -3.76 2.20 21.56
N LYS A 42 -3.75 2.58 20.29
CA LYS A 42 -3.76 1.62 19.19
C LYS A 42 -2.45 0.87 19.34
N PRO A 43 -2.43 -0.45 19.60
CA PRO A 43 -1.17 -1.15 19.76
C PRO A 43 -0.36 -0.88 18.49
N ASN A 44 0.78 -0.21 18.65
CA ASN A 44 1.67 0.18 17.57
C ASN A 44 2.44 -1.04 17.01
N SER A 45 1.78 -2.20 16.94
CA SER A 45 2.35 -3.42 16.41
C SER A 45 1.65 -3.71 15.09
N GLN A 46 1.80 -2.81 14.11
CA GLN A 46 1.55 -3.22 12.73
C GLN A 46 2.47 -4.42 12.46
N PRO A 47 1.93 -5.58 12.06
CA PRO A 47 2.77 -6.75 11.83
C PRO A 47 3.71 -6.46 10.66
N HIS A 48 4.98 -6.83 10.82
CA HIS A 48 5.91 -6.84 9.70
C HIS A 48 5.57 -8.04 8.80
N ILE A 49 5.29 -7.78 7.53
CA ILE A 49 5.03 -8.81 6.53
C ILE A 49 6.30 -9.01 5.72
N VAL A 50 6.87 -10.22 5.79
CA VAL A 50 8.02 -10.62 4.98
C VAL A 50 7.52 -11.64 3.95
N PHE A 51 7.60 -11.27 2.67
CA PHE A 51 7.23 -12.13 1.56
C PHE A 51 8.50 -12.62 0.85
N ILE A 52 8.67 -13.94 0.77
CA ILE A 52 9.82 -14.59 0.14
C ILE A 52 9.28 -15.43 -1.01
N LEU A 53 9.76 -15.13 -2.22
CA LEU A 53 9.48 -15.90 -3.42
C LEU A 53 10.80 -16.44 -3.96
N VAL A 54 10.82 -17.73 -4.32
CA VAL A 54 11.96 -18.39 -4.92
C VAL A 54 11.59 -18.77 -6.34
N ASP A 55 12.52 -18.52 -7.28
CA ASP A 55 12.36 -18.88 -8.69
C ASP A 55 12.79 -20.33 -8.92
N ASP A 56 12.06 -21.05 -9.76
CA ASP A 56 12.32 -22.44 -10.19
C ASP A 56 12.57 -23.50 -9.09
N GLN A 57 12.28 -23.22 -7.82
CA GLN A 57 12.45 -24.20 -6.75
C GLN A 57 11.40 -25.32 -6.87
N GLY A 58 11.87 -26.55 -7.07
CA GLY A 58 11.02 -27.72 -7.19
C GLY A 58 10.47 -28.19 -5.85
N PHE A 59 9.36 -28.94 -5.91
CA PHE A 59 8.70 -29.49 -4.73
C PHE A 59 9.63 -30.35 -3.85
N ARG A 60 10.56 -31.10 -4.46
CA ARG A 60 11.50 -32.00 -3.74
C ARG A 60 12.85 -31.35 -3.42
N ASP A 61 12.97 -30.03 -3.56
CA ASP A 61 14.21 -29.29 -3.27
C ASP A 61 14.25 -28.76 -1.82
N VAL A 62 13.15 -28.92 -1.06
CA VAL A 62 13.06 -28.53 0.36
C VAL A 62 12.95 -29.74 1.27
N GLY A 63 13.64 -29.69 2.41
CA GLY A 63 13.76 -30.78 3.38
C GLY A 63 12.40 -31.26 3.91
N TYR A 64 11.46 -30.35 4.19
CA TYR A 64 10.11 -30.72 4.64
C TYR A 64 9.25 -31.42 3.57
N HIS A 65 9.71 -31.49 2.30
CA HIS A 65 9.14 -32.33 1.24
C HIS A 65 10.03 -33.55 0.90
N GLY A 66 10.96 -33.91 1.78
CA GLY A 66 11.80 -35.10 1.65
C GLY A 66 12.98 -34.94 0.69
N SER A 67 13.50 -33.72 0.54
CA SER A 67 14.75 -33.48 -0.18
C SER A 67 15.96 -34.15 0.49
N GLU A 68 16.96 -34.53 -0.30
CA GLU A 68 18.29 -34.90 0.20
C GLU A 68 19.07 -33.66 0.71
N ILE A 69 18.72 -32.48 0.19
CA ILE A 69 19.31 -31.21 0.61
C ILE A 69 18.69 -30.78 1.94
N LYS A 70 19.53 -30.53 2.93
CA LYS A 70 19.09 -30.07 4.26
C LYS A 70 18.75 -28.59 4.21
N THR A 71 17.49 -28.25 4.45
CA THR A 71 17.00 -26.85 4.52
C THR A 71 16.47 -26.50 5.92
N PRO A 72 17.30 -26.59 6.98
CA PRO A 72 16.84 -26.58 8.37
C PRO A 72 16.03 -25.32 8.75
N THR A 73 16.29 -24.18 8.12
CA THR A 73 15.53 -22.94 8.33
C THR A 73 14.11 -23.04 7.76
N LEU A 74 13.97 -23.54 6.53
CA LEU A 74 12.67 -23.75 5.89
C LEU A 74 11.89 -24.86 6.59
N ASP A 75 12.59 -25.92 7.01
CA ASP A 75 11.99 -27.04 7.75
C ASP A 75 11.39 -26.56 9.08
N ARG A 76 12.12 -25.71 9.80
CA ARG A 76 11.61 -25.08 11.04
C ARG A 76 10.43 -24.15 10.78
N LEU A 77 10.47 -23.34 9.72
CA LEU A 77 9.34 -22.47 9.36
C LEU A 77 8.08 -23.28 9.03
N ALA A 78 8.23 -24.36 8.27
CA ALA A 78 7.12 -25.27 7.94
C ALA A 78 6.56 -26.00 9.17
N ALA A 79 7.40 -26.32 10.16
CA ALA A 79 6.97 -26.95 11.41
C ALA A 79 6.27 -25.99 12.39
N GLN A 80 6.61 -24.71 12.35
CA GLN A 80 6.05 -23.67 13.23
C GLN A 80 4.86 -22.92 12.60
N GLY A 81 4.66 -23.08 11.30
CA GLY A 81 3.65 -22.37 10.53
C GLY A 81 2.61 -23.30 9.89
N VAL A 82 2.01 -22.81 8.81
CA VAL A 82 1.02 -23.54 8.00
C VAL A 82 1.64 -23.87 6.65
N LYS A 83 1.48 -25.11 6.20
CA LYS A 83 1.86 -25.57 4.85
C LYS A 83 0.61 -25.59 3.97
N LEU A 84 0.77 -25.21 2.72
CA LEU A 84 -0.29 -25.25 1.71
C LEU A 84 0.10 -26.35 0.73
N GLU A 85 -0.46 -27.54 0.90
CA GLU A 85 -0.19 -28.75 0.10
C GLU A 85 -1.49 -29.39 -0.41
#